data_AF-A0A496XFR3-F1
#
_entry.id   AF-A0A496XFR3-F1
#
_cell.length_a   1.000
_cell.length_b   1.000
_cell.length_c   1.000
_cell.angle_alpha   90.00
_cell.angle_beta   90.00
_cell.angle_gamma   90.00
#
_symmetry.space_group_name_H-M   'P 1'
#
loop_
_entity.id
_entity.type
_entity.pdbx_description
1 polymer ?
#
loop_
_entity_poly.entity_id
_entity_poly.type
_entity_poly.pdbx_seq_one_letter_code
_entity_poly.pdbx_strand_id
1 'polypeptide(L)' 'MKASAQFRVGLERAAKVTGISTRKASIDAGFNQHQLKRFMSGKTNIKLSTLDTICTDGFGLPFVTIYRMGE' A
#
# COMPACT_ATOMS: atom_id res chain seq x y z
N MET A 1 -9.90 -0.27 -7.98
CA MET A 1 -9.23 1.03 -8.25
C MET A 1 -7.82 0.77 -8.76
N LYS A 2 -7.21 1.68 -9.54
CA LYS A 2 -5.79 1.62 -9.93
C LYS A 2 -4.95 2.47 -8.97
N ALA A 3 -3.69 2.08 -8.74
CA ALA A 3 -2.76 2.88 -7.94
C ALA A 3 -2.41 4.18 -8.69
N SER A 4 -2.69 5.34 -8.08
CA SER A 4 -2.22 6.63 -8.60
C SER A 4 -0.71 6.78 -8.38
N ALA A 5 -0.05 7.67 -9.14
CA ALA A 5 1.36 7.98 -8.93
C ALA A 5 1.63 8.47 -7.50
N GLN A 6 0.77 9.36 -6.99
CA GLN A 6 0.79 9.85 -5.61
C GLN A 6 0.78 8.70 -4.61
N PHE A 7 -0.20 7.79 -4.72
CA PHE A 7 -0.31 6.68 -3.78
C PHE A 7 0.92 5.78 -3.75
N ARG A 8 1.58 5.58 -4.89
CA ARG A 8 2.82 4.79 -4.97
C ARG A 8 3.97 5.44 -4.21
N VAL A 9 4.15 6.75 -4.41
CA VAL A 9 5.13 7.56 -3.66
C VAL A 9 4.82 7.54 -2.17
N GLY A 10 3.54 7.67 -1.82
CA GLY A 10 3.06 7.59 -0.44
C GLY A 10 3.41 6.26 0.23
N LEU A 11 3.21 5.14 -0.48
CA LEU A 11 3.57 3.80 -0.01
C LEU A 11 5.07 3.61 0.20
N GLU A 12 5.89 4.15 -0.71
CA GLU A 12 7.35 4.12 -0.57
C GLU A 12 7.84 4.95 0.61
N ARG A 13 7.23 6.12 0.84
CA ARG A 13 7.52 6.97 2.01
C ARG A 13 7.05 6.31 3.31
N ALA A 14 5.84 5.73 3.33
CA ALA A 14 5.33 4.97 4.47
C ALA A 14 6.29 3.85 4.85
N ALA A 15 6.78 3.08 3.87
CA ALA A 15 7.76 2.01 4.12
C ALA A 15 9.08 2.51 4.73
N LYS A 16 9.53 3.71 4.34
CA LYS A 16 10.73 4.35 4.92
C LYS A 16 10.49 4.84 6.35
N VAL A 17 9.33 5.45 6.61
CA VAL A 17 8.98 6.01 7.92
C VAL A 17 8.75 4.91 8.95
N THR A 18 8.03 3.85 8.58
CA THR A 18 7.69 2.76 9.50
C THR A 18 8.79 1.71 9.59
N GLY A 19 9.76 1.73 8.65
CA GLY A 19 10.76 0.68 8.52
C GLY A 19 10.18 -0.67 8.03
N ILE A 20 8.89 -0.69 7.65
CA ILE A 20 8.21 -1.91 7.19
C ILE A 20 8.28 -1.96 5.67
N SER A 21 8.89 -3.02 5.13
CA SER A 21 8.88 -3.24 3.69
C SER A 21 7.46 -3.51 3.17
N THR A 22 7.16 -3.09 1.94
CA THR A 22 5.90 -3.40 1.25
C THR A 22 5.59 -4.90 1.21
N ARG A 23 6.62 -5.74 1.17
CA ARG A 23 6.48 -7.20 1.28
C ARG A 23 5.96 -7.61 2.65
N LYS A 24 6.56 -7.11 3.74
CA LYS A 24 6.15 -7.42 5.10
C LYS A 24 4.74 -6.91 5.39
N ALA A 25 4.45 -5.65 5.02
CA ALA A 25 3.10 -5.09 5.14
C ALA A 25 2.04 -5.92 4.41
N SER A 26 2.36 -6.47 3.23
CA SER A 26 1.45 -7.37 2.52
C SER A 26 1.19 -8.66 3.29
N ILE A 27 2.24 -9.28 3.86
CA ILE A 27 2.14 -10.53 4.61
C ILE A 27 1.35 -10.32 5.89
N ASP A 28 1.65 -9.26 6.62
CA ASP A 28 0.98 -8.92 7.88
C ASP A 28 -0.52 -8.63 7.66
N ALA A 29 -0.86 -8.01 6.52
CA ALA A 29 -2.24 -7.80 6.08
C ALA A 29 -2.90 -9.03 5.40
N GLY A 30 -2.24 -10.20 5.39
CA GLY A 30 -2.77 -11.44 4.78
C GLY A 30 -2.96 -11.35 3.26
N PHE A 31 -2.28 -10.43 2.58
CA PHE A 31 -2.44 -10.14 1.16
C PHE A 31 -1.32 -10.70 0.29
N ASN A 32 -1.68 -11.22 -0.89
CA ASN A 32 -0.72 -11.80 -1.82
C ASN A 32 0.21 -10.72 -2.40
N GLN A 33 1.51 -10.81 -2.11
CA GLN A 33 2.55 -9.90 -2.59
C GLN A 33 2.52 -9.70 -4.12
N HIS A 34 2.21 -10.74 -4.88
CA HIS A 34 2.17 -10.68 -6.34
C HIS A 34 1.01 -9.79 -6.82
N GLN A 35 -0.13 -9.82 -6.12
CA GLN A 35 -1.26 -8.93 -6.39
C GLN A 35 -0.93 -7.48 -6.04
N LEU A 36 -0.23 -7.23 -4.92
CA LEU A 36 0.19 -5.87 -4.56
C LEU A 36 1.14 -5.30 -5.62
N LYS A 37 2.13 -6.08 -6.06
CA LYS A 37 3.07 -5.65 -7.10
C LYS A 37 2.36 -5.33 -8.42
N ARG A 38 1.35 -6.12 -8.80
CA ARG A 38 0.52 -5.85 -9.99
C ARG A 38 -0.34 -4.60 -9.83
N PHE A 39 -0.84 -4.31 -8.64
CA PHE A 39 -1.56 -3.09 -8.37
C PHE A 39 -0.67 -1.85 -8.39
N MET A 40 0.50 -1.92 -7.76
CA MET A 40 1.52 -0.85 -7.78
C MET A 40 2.04 -0.57 -9.19
N SER A 41 2.06 -1.57 -10.07
CA SER A 41 2.36 -1.35 -11.50
C SER A 41 1.16 -0.88 -12.32
N GLY A 42 0.00 -0.66 -11.71
CA GLY A 42 -1.24 -0.28 -12.40
C GLY A 42 -1.86 -1.38 -13.27
N LYS A 43 -1.32 -2.60 -13.22
CA LYS A 43 -1.70 -3.77 -14.03
C LYS A 43 -2.89 -4.55 -13.47
N THR A 44 -3.36 -4.21 -12.27
CA THR A 44 -4.53 -4.84 -11.67
C THR A 44 -5.27 -3.86 -10.78
N ASN A 45 -6.56 -4.11 -10.60
CA ASN A 45 -7.40 -3.37 -9.68
C ASN A 45 -7.51 -4.13 -8.35
N ILE A 46 -7.47 -3.42 -7.23
CA ILE A 46 -7.79 -3.96 -5.91
C ILE A 46 -9.00 -3.22 -5.34
N LYS A 47 -9.78 -3.90 -4.49
CA LYS A 47 -10.83 -3.30 -3.65
C LYS A 47 -10.22 -2.30 -2.67
N LEU A 48 -10.95 -1.22 -2.40
CA LEU A 48 -10.51 -0.19 -1.44
C LEU A 48 -10.34 -0.77 -0.04
N SER A 49 -11.23 -1.66 0.41
CA SER A 49 -11.15 -2.32 1.72
C SER A 49 -9.85 -3.10 1.90
N THR A 50 -9.44 -3.87 0.89
CA THR A 50 -8.17 -4.60 0.92
C THR A 50 -6.96 -3.66 0.94
N LEU A 51 -7.05 -2.52 0.26
CA LEU A 51 -6.01 -1.49 0.35
C LEU A 51 -5.90 -0.93 1.76
N ASP A 52 -7.05 -0.66 2.38
CA ASP A 52 -7.13 -0.10 3.73
C ASP A 52 -6.55 -1.08 4.76
N THR A 53 -6.83 -2.38 4.62
CA THR A 53 -6.17 -3.45 5.41
C THR A 53 -4.65 -3.41 5.24
N ILE A 54 -4.14 -3.31 4.01
CA ILE A 54 -2.68 -3.26 3.78
C ILE A 54 -2.06 -2.00 4.40
N CYS A 55 -2.73 -0.86 4.30
CA CYS A 55 -2.24 0.39 4.88
C CYS A 55 -2.24 0.30 6.41
N THR A 56 -3.37 -0.08 7.00
CA THR A 56 -3.62 0.00 8.43
C THR A 56 -2.97 -1.17 9.18
N ASP A 57 -3.18 -2.40 8.72
CA ASP A 57 -2.62 -3.59 9.38
C ASP A 57 -1.17 -3.84 8.96
N GLY A 58 -0.83 -3.49 7.72
CA GLY A 58 0.52 -3.70 7.18
C GLY A 58 1.51 -2.59 7.55
N PHE A 59 1.10 -1.31 7.48
CA PHE A 59 1.99 -0.18 7.80
C PHE A 59 1.64 0.53 9.11
N GLY A 60 0.51 0.20 9.76
CA GLY A 60 0.04 0.95 10.92
C GLY A 60 -0.48 2.34 10.57
N LEU A 61 -0.78 2.61 9.30
CA LEU A 61 -1.13 3.95 8.80
C LEU A 61 -2.44 3.91 7.99
N PRO A 62 -3.39 4.84 8.22
CA PRO A 62 -4.60 4.92 7.41
C PRO A 62 -4.30 5.15 5.93
N PHE A 63 -5.15 4.65 5.03
CA PHE A 63 -5.03 4.88 3.58
C PHE A 63 -4.87 6.38 3.24
N VAL A 64 -5.66 7.25 3.87
CA VAL A 64 -5.62 8.71 3.64
C VAL A 64 -4.25 9.29 4.00
N THR A 65 -3.63 8.80 5.07
CA THR A 65 -2.29 9.23 5.48
C THR A 65 -1.26 8.85 4.44
N ILE A 66 -1.29 7.60 3.97
CA ILE A 66 -0.39 7.14 2.91
C ILE A 66 -0.62 7.94 1.62
N TYR A 67 -1.87 8.20 1.26
CA TYR A 67 -2.20 9.00 0.08
C TYR A 67 -1.65 10.43 0.18
N ARG A 68 -1.77 11.09 1.34
CA ARG A 68 -1.23 12.42 1.61
C ARG A 68 0.29 12.47 1.65
N MET A 69 0.95 11.40 2.10
CA MET A 69 2.40 11.27 1.99
C MET A 69 2.85 11.23 0.53
N GLY A 70 1.97 10.99 -0.42
CA GLY A 70 2.26 10.95 -1.85
C GLY A 70 2.21 12.29 -2.57
N GLU A 71 1.70 13.33 -1.91
CA GLU A 71 1.83 14.73 -2.38
C GLU A 71 3.29 15.21 -2.20
#